data_AF-A0A960G9F7-F1
#
_entry.id   AF-A0A960G9F7-F1
#
_cell.length_a   1.000
_cell.length_b   1.000
_cell.length_c   1.000
_cell.angle_alpha   90.00
_cell.angle_beta   90.00
_cell.angle_gamma   90.00
#
_symmetry.space_group_name_H-M   'P 1'
#
loop_
_entity.id
_entity.type
_entity.pdbx_description
1 polymer ?
#
loop_
_entity_poly.entity_id
_entity_poly.type
_entity_poly.pdbx_seq_one_letter_code
_entity_poly.pdbx_strand_id
1 'polypeptide(L)'
;ADNFAALSGGETRILSIAAALLGGTPVNLYDAIPGLDRDHAQLVLAALAYACGSHEHRGALVPDPEGRYRAVDGTRMRIRRLGSLYPWPRAE
;
A
#
# COMPACT_ATOMS: atom_id res chain seq x y z
N ALA A 1 28.03 -0.61 -0.57
CA ALA A 1 27.70 -1.68 -1.52
C ALA A 1 26.90 -2.69 -0.73
N ASP A 2 25.58 -2.60 -0.80
CA ASP A 2 24.67 -3.43 -0.01
C ASP A 2 24.77 -4.89 -0.45
N ASN A 3 24.73 -5.79 0.53
CA ASN A 3 24.92 -7.23 0.43
C ASN A 3 23.77 -7.95 -0.33
N PHE A 4 23.46 -7.54 -1.56
CA PHE A 4 22.51 -8.23 -2.43
C PHE A 4 23.05 -9.55 -2.99
N ALA A 5 24.36 -9.80 -2.87
CA ALA A 5 25.01 -11.00 -3.42
C ALA A 5 24.60 -12.33 -2.77
N ALA A 6 24.01 -12.28 -1.56
CA ALA A 6 23.53 -13.47 -0.84
C ALA A 6 22.03 -13.73 -1.00
N LEU A 7 21.31 -12.88 -1.74
CA LEU A 7 19.86 -12.96 -1.89
C LEU A 7 19.47 -13.73 -3.15
N SER A 8 18.32 -14.40 -3.10
CA SER A 8 17.69 -14.92 -4.30
C SER A 8 17.31 -13.78 -5.25
N GLY A 9 17.10 -14.12 -6.53
CA GLY A 9 16.65 -13.14 -7.53
C GLY A 9 15.29 -12.52 -7.19
N GLY A 10 14.41 -13.24 -6.48
CA GLY A 10 13.12 -12.73 -6.02
C GLY A 10 13.27 -11.70 -4.89
N GLU A 11 14.04 -12.03 -3.86
CA GLU A 11 14.29 -11.14 -2.72
C GLU A 11 15.00 -9.85 -3.16
N THR A 12 15.98 -9.96 -4.07
CA THR A 12 16.68 -8.79 -4.63
C THR A 12 15.71 -7.85 -5.34
N ARG A 13 14.75 -8.38 -6.11
CA ARG A 13 13.74 -7.56 -6.81
C ARG A 13 12.83 -6.83 -5.84
N ILE A 14 12.34 -7.52 -4.80
CA ILE A 14 11.44 -6.91 -3.81
C ILE A 14 12.15 -5.81 -3.04
N LEU A 15 13.37 -6.04 -2.56
CA LEU A 15 14.12 -5.03 -1.84
C LEU A 15 14.43 -3.82 -2.73
N SER A 16 14.70 -4.04 -4.02
CA SER A 16 14.89 -2.96 -4.99
C SER A 16 13.61 -2.14 -5.18
N ILE A 17 12.46 -2.80 -5.31
CA ILE A 17 11.15 -2.12 -5.40
C ILE A 17 10.85 -1.36 -4.11
N ALA A 18 11.04 -1.97 -2.94
CA ALA A 18 10.80 -1.34 -1.65
C ALA A 18 11.70 -0.11 -1.45
N ALA A 19 12.99 -0.21 -1.79
CA ALA A 19 13.92 0.91 -1.75
C ALA A 19 13.49 2.04 -2.68
N ALA A 20 13.07 1.72 -3.91
CA ALA A 20 12.56 2.71 -4.86
C ALA A 20 11.32 3.45 -4.32
N LEU A 21 10.38 2.72 -3.72
CA LEU A 21 9.17 3.29 -3.12
C LEU A 21 9.47 4.19 -1.91
N LEU A 22 10.59 3.97 -1.21
CA LEU A 22 11.06 4.80 -0.11
C LEU A 22 11.94 5.97 -0.55
N GLY A 23 11.97 6.30 -1.86
CA GLY A 23 12.74 7.41 -2.41
C GLY A 23 14.19 7.07 -2.77
N GLY A 24 14.53 5.78 -2.81
CA GLY A 24 15.80 5.28 -3.32
C GLY A 24 15.86 5.27 -4.85
N THR A 25 16.77 4.46 -5.40
CA THR A 25 16.98 4.36 -6.85
C THR A 25 15.71 3.88 -7.57
N PRO A 26 15.22 4.59 -8.60
CA PRO A 26 14.08 4.13 -9.38
C PRO A 26 14.32 2.76 -10.03
N VAL A 27 13.26 1.96 -10.12
CA VAL A 27 13.29 0.64 -10.77
C VAL A 27 12.37 0.59 -12.00
N ASN A 28 12.79 -0.15 -13.02
CA ASN A 28 11.90 -0.49 -14.13
C ASN A 28 11.04 -1.70 -13.73
N LEU A 29 9.73 -1.49 -13.55
CA LEU A 29 8.81 -2.57 -13.20
C LEU A 29 8.70 -3.64 -14.29
N TYR A 30 8.93 -3.30 -15.57
CA TYR A 30 8.96 -4.29 -16.65
C TYR A 30 10.02 -5.37 -16.39
N ASP A 31 11.17 -5.00 -15.83
CA ASP A 31 12.26 -5.93 -15.50
C ASP A 31 12.12 -6.53 -14.09
N ALA A 32 11.52 -5.78 -13.16
CA ALA A 32 11.48 -6.13 -11.73
C ALA A 32 10.28 -7.02 -11.32
N ILE A 33 9.25 -7.15 -12.15
CA ILE A 33 8.06 -7.95 -11.86
C ILE A 33 8.16 -9.42 -12.34
N PRO A 34 8.74 -9.73 -13.51
CA PRO A 34 8.80 -11.12 -13.97
C PRO A 34 9.55 -12.04 -12.99
N GLY A 35 8.94 -13.19 -12.69
CA GLY A 35 9.53 -14.22 -11.82
C GLY A 35 9.31 -14.02 -10.32
N LEU A 36 8.48 -13.05 -9.90
CA LEU A 36 7.98 -13.02 -8.52
C LEU A 36 7.03 -14.19 -8.28
N ASP A 37 7.22 -14.91 -7.17
CA ASP A 37 6.23 -15.86 -6.69
C ASP A 37 5.04 -15.14 -6.02
N ARG A 38 4.07 -15.93 -5.55
CA ARG A 38 2.81 -15.41 -5.01
C ARG A 38 3.03 -14.54 -3.77
N ASP A 39 3.87 -14.95 -2.84
CA ASP A 39 4.03 -14.26 -1.56
C ASP A 39 4.77 -12.93 -1.77
N HIS A 40 5.78 -12.97 -2.63
CA HIS A 40 6.50 -11.79 -3.06
C HIS A 40 5.64 -10.80 -3.85
N ALA A 41 4.77 -11.29 -4.75
CA ALA A 41 3.81 -10.44 -5.45
C ALA A 41 2.80 -9.77 -4.50
N GLN A 42 2.33 -10.47 -3.46
CA GLN A 42 1.43 -9.87 -2.46
C GLN A 42 2.10 -8.70 -1.73
N LEU A 43 3.37 -8.84 -1.34
CA LEU A 43 4.13 -7.77 -0.70
C LEU A 43 4.28 -6.55 -1.61
N VAL A 44 4.61 -6.75 -2.89
CA VAL A 44 4.75 -5.64 -3.86
C VAL A 44 3.43 -4.89 -4.05
N LEU A 45 2.30 -5.59 -4.16
CA LEU A 45 0.98 -4.97 -4.29
C LEU A 45 0.60 -4.17 -3.04
N ALA A 46 0.86 -4.72 -1.84
CA ALA A 46 0.64 -4.01 -0.58
C ALA A 46 1.52 -2.76 -0.46
N ALA A 47 2.79 -2.86 -0.85
CA ALA A 47 3.73 -1.74 -0.85
C ALA A 47 3.29 -0.63 -1.82
N LEU A 48 2.84 -0.97 -3.03
CA LEU A 48 2.31 -0.01 -3.99
C LEU A 48 1.05 0.69 -3.47
N ALA A 49 0.12 -0.06 -2.89
CA ALA A 49 -1.09 0.49 -2.28
C ALA A 49 -0.76 1.42 -1.11
N TYR A 50 0.28 1.10 -0.33
CA TYR A 50 0.75 1.96 0.74
C TYR A 50 1.40 3.24 0.21
N ALA A 51 2.33 3.11 -0.74
CA ALA A 51 3.08 4.21 -1.32
C ALA A 51 2.20 5.21 -2.08
N CYS A 52 1.10 4.75 -2.70
CA CYS A 52 0.12 5.65 -3.31
C CYS A 52 -0.81 6.36 -2.30
N GLY A 53 -0.63 6.11 -0.98
CA GLY A 53 -1.41 6.74 0.07
C GLY A 53 -2.82 6.18 0.25
N SER A 54 -3.12 5.01 -0.34
CA SER A 54 -4.51 4.50 -0.35
C SER A 54 -5.11 4.29 1.03
N HIS A 55 -4.28 3.96 2.02
CA HIS A 55 -4.67 3.82 3.42
C HIS A 55 -5.24 5.10 4.05
N GLU A 56 -4.95 6.26 3.46
CA GLU A 56 -5.48 7.56 3.87
C GLU A 56 -6.70 7.98 3.05
N HIS A 57 -7.05 7.27 1.97
CA HIS A 57 -8.16 7.63 1.10
C HIS A 57 -9.48 7.69 1.86
N ARG A 58 -10.22 8.73 1.53
CA ARG A 58 -11.50 9.08 2.13
C ARG A 58 -12.60 8.90 1.09
N GLY A 59 -13.66 8.21 1.51
CA GLY A 59 -14.86 8.03 0.72
C GLY A 59 -15.87 9.13 0.96
N ALA A 60 -17.11 8.86 0.57
CA ALA A 60 -18.22 9.76 0.78
C ALA A 60 -18.45 10.08 2.27
N LEU A 61 -19.11 11.23 2.50
CA LEU A 61 -19.70 11.55 3.78
C LEU A 61 -20.87 10.58 4.03
N VAL A 62 -20.88 9.91 5.17
CA VAL A 62 -21.91 8.93 5.53
C VAL A 62 -22.54 9.27 6.88
N PRO A 63 -23.84 8.99 7.09
CA PRO A 63 -24.49 9.16 8.37
C PRO A 63 -23.80 8.36 9.48
N ASP A 64 -23.63 8.99 10.64
CA ASP A 64 -22.98 8.40 11.81
C ASP A 64 -23.40 9.15 13.09
N PRO A 65 -24.05 8.50 14.07
CA PRO A 65 -24.49 9.17 15.31
C PRO A 65 -23.34 9.79 16.13
N GLU A 66 -22.14 9.23 16.02
CA GLU A 66 -20.91 9.73 16.64
C GLU A 66 -20.12 10.68 15.72
N GLY A 67 -20.64 10.94 14.52
CA GLY A 67 -20.01 11.75 13.48
C GLY A 67 -19.75 13.19 13.92
N ARG A 68 -18.56 13.69 13.57
CA ARG A 68 -18.13 15.06 13.90
C ARG A 68 -18.81 16.14 13.06
N TYR A 69 -19.24 15.79 11.85
CA TYR A 69 -19.88 16.72 10.92
C TYR A 69 -21.39 16.67 11.08
N ARG A 70 -22.10 17.73 10.70
CA ARG A 70 -23.57 17.76 10.69
C ARG A 70 -24.08 18.25 9.34
N ALA A 71 -25.10 17.57 8.83
CA ALA A 71 -25.90 18.05 7.72
C ALA A 71 -26.89 19.13 8.19
N VAL A 72 -27.55 19.78 7.23
CA VAL A 72 -28.50 20.89 7.49
C VAL A 72 -29.70 20.44 8.34
N ASP A 73 -30.14 19.20 8.17
CA ASP A 73 -31.21 18.56 8.94
C ASP A 73 -30.79 18.16 10.36
N GLY A 74 -29.54 18.43 10.75
CA GLY A 74 -28.98 18.07 12.04
C GLY A 74 -28.40 16.65 12.12
N THR A 75 -28.57 15.82 11.07
CA THR A 75 -28.02 14.47 10.98
C THR A 75 -26.50 14.52 11.12
N ARG A 76 -25.97 13.74 12.07
CA ARG A 76 -24.52 13.62 12.28
C ARG A 76 -23.90 12.72 11.21
N MET A 77 -22.70 13.10 10.80
CA MET A 77 -22.02 12.57 9.63
C MET A 77 -20.54 12.33 9.93
N ARG A 78 -19.96 11.29 9.34
CA ARG A 78 -18.51 11.04 9.31
C ARG A 78 -18.01 10.96 7.88
N ILE A 79 -16.74 11.27 7.68
CA ILE A 79 -16.06 10.92 6.43
C ILE A 79 -15.64 9.45 6.53
N ARG A 80 -16.08 8.62 5.59
CA ARG A 80 -15.71 7.21 5.57
C ARG A 80 -14.20 7.07 5.27
N ARG A 81 -13.44 6.41 6.14
CA ARG A 81 -12.09 5.93 5.81
C ARG A 81 -12.22 4.67 4.96
N LEU A 82 -11.51 4.61 3.84
CA LEU A 82 -11.59 3.47 2.92
C LEU A 82 -10.62 2.34 3.31
N GLY A 83 -9.54 2.66 4.02
CA GLY A 83 -8.47 1.70 4.32
C GLY A 83 -7.56 1.48 3.11
N SER A 84 -6.55 0.62 3.26
CA SER A 84 -5.62 0.32 2.16
C SER A 84 -6.35 -0.36 1.00
N LEU A 85 -6.03 0.03 -0.24
CA LEU A 85 -6.55 -0.61 -1.45
C LEU A 85 -6.12 -2.09 -1.53
N TYR A 86 -4.90 -2.39 -1.08
CA TYR A 86 -4.39 -3.75 -0.91
C TYR A 86 -3.76 -3.88 0.49
N PRO A 87 -4.27 -4.75 1.37
CA PRO A 87 -3.73 -4.89 2.72
C PRO A 87 -2.40 -5.65 2.71
N TRP A 88 -1.55 -5.40 3.70
CA TRP A 88 -0.36 -6.22 3.95
C TRP A 88 -0.75 -7.67 4.29
N PRO A 89 -0.02 -8.68 3.78
CA PRO A 89 -0.23 -10.07 4.20
C PRO A 89 -0.04 -10.17 5.71
N ARG A 90 -0.83 -11.03 6.36
CA ARG A 90 -0.68 -11.26 7.79
C ARG A 90 0.53 -12.16 8.01
N ALA A 91 1.37 -11.80 8.97
CA ALA A 91 2.33 -12.75 9.52
C ALA A 91 1.51 -13.88 10.17
N GLU A 92 1.80 -15.12 9.76
CA GLU A 92 1.30 -16.33 10.40
C GLU A 92 1.97 -16.59 11.76
#